data_AF-A0A950GP66-F1
#
_entry.id   AF-A0A950GP66-F1
#
_cell.length_a   1.000
_cell.length_b   1.000
_cell.length_c   1.000
_cell.angle_alpha   90.00
_cell.angle_beta   90.00
_cell.angle_gamma   90.00
#
_symmetry.space_group_name_H-M   'P 1'
#
loop_
_entity.id
_entity.type
_entity.pdbx_description
1 polymer ?
#
loop_
_entity_poly.entity_id
_entity_poly.type
_entity_poly.pdbx_seq_one_letter_code
_entity_poly.pdbx_strand_id
1 'polypeptide(L)'
;MTPRETIAEEAGEARIVARSDVVVVGGGPAGFAAAVAARREGCSVTLVERYPYLGGLASGGMVLVLDDMHNGDETTVTGICMEMIERMAKLGLCVFPPPEERRQSAELSRKWARWGVFDFRARVKPAPIVMAAAFDPDGWKRVSNELIEEAGVGLRLHSWFSKVIVDDNRVEGVICDTKAGRQAILGDVVIDASGDLDVAAAAGAAFTEGGYIVTTVFRLGGVDTEEAEEFRFGHPEEYARIDKQARRIIGGSWDFWWLKTPLPGVVWCNCPHMTGFDALAVEDLTRADFEGRKRIASLVDFARANVPGFRNCYVIDVAPQLGVRQTRMLDGEYVVTKEDVLERVHFHDTVARGRDYYTPYRAL
;
A
#
# COMPACT_ATOMS: atom_id res chain seq x y z
N MET A 1 5.84 4.62 46.53
CA MET A 1 6.85 4.81 45.45
C MET A 1 6.11 5.35 44.24
N THR A 2 6.50 6.51 43.72
CA THR A 2 6.02 6.98 42.42
C THR A 2 6.41 5.93 41.37
N PRO A 3 5.49 5.51 40.48
CA PRO A 3 5.82 4.59 39.39
C PRO A 3 7.00 5.15 38.58
N ARG A 4 7.94 4.30 38.18
CA ARG A 4 8.97 4.70 37.22
C ARG A 4 8.29 4.90 35.88
N GLU A 5 8.34 6.11 35.34
CA GLU A 5 7.81 6.43 34.01
C GLU A 5 8.77 6.03 32.89
N THR A 6 10.08 5.97 33.18
CA THR A 6 11.12 5.57 32.23
C THR A 6 12.15 4.64 32.87
N ILE A 7 12.83 3.85 32.05
CA ILE A 7 13.96 2.99 32.42
C ILE A 7 15.16 3.44 31.60
N ALA A 8 16.29 3.71 32.26
CA ALA A 8 17.54 3.99 31.58
C ALA A 8 18.15 2.69 31.05
N GLU A 9 18.53 2.67 29.79
CA GLU A 9 19.24 1.57 29.12
C GLU A 9 20.65 2.05 28.77
N GLU A 10 21.68 1.25 29.06
CA GLU A 10 23.05 1.55 28.63
C GLU A 10 23.16 1.49 27.10
N ALA A 11 23.96 2.39 26.51
CA ALA A 11 24.20 2.39 25.07
C ALA A 11 25.01 1.13 24.68
N GLY A 12 24.32 0.07 24.29
CA GLY A 12 24.94 -1.16 23.79
C GLY A 12 25.58 -0.98 22.40
N GLU A 13 26.48 -1.88 22.04
CA GLU A 13 27.10 -1.95 20.72
C GLU A 13 26.17 -2.62 19.69
N ALA A 14 26.19 -2.14 18.44
CA ALA A 14 25.52 -2.78 17.32
C ALA A 14 26.56 -3.34 16.34
N ARG A 15 26.49 -4.64 16.04
CA ARG A 15 27.41 -5.27 15.10
C ARG A 15 27.16 -4.73 13.69
N ILE A 16 28.19 -4.20 13.03
CA ILE A 16 28.10 -3.86 11.61
C ILE A 16 27.98 -5.14 10.80
N VAL A 17 26.88 -5.30 10.07
CA VAL A 17 26.59 -6.51 9.26
C VAL A 17 26.57 -6.24 7.77
N ALA A 18 26.51 -4.97 7.35
CA ALA A 18 26.54 -4.58 5.95
C ALA A 18 27.08 -3.15 5.78
N ARG A 19 27.70 -2.91 4.61
CA ARG A 19 28.09 -1.60 4.08
C ARG A 19 27.65 -1.54 2.62
N SER A 20 26.98 -0.48 2.20
CA SER A 20 26.50 -0.30 0.83
C SER A 20 26.47 1.17 0.46
N ASP A 21 26.52 1.50 -0.82
CA ASP A 21 26.40 2.89 -1.27
C ASP A 21 25.02 3.45 -0.89
N VAL A 22 23.98 2.62 -1.04
CA VAL A 22 22.59 2.96 -0.69
C VAL A 22 22.00 1.97 0.31
N VAL A 23 21.43 2.49 1.40
CA VAL A 23 20.62 1.72 2.34
C VAL A 23 19.17 2.16 2.20
N VAL A 24 18.27 1.22 1.94
CA VAL A 24 16.83 1.49 1.84
C VAL A 24 16.13 0.86 3.03
N VAL A 25 15.33 1.65 3.76
CA VAL A 25 14.57 1.19 4.93
C VAL A 25 13.10 1.13 4.56
N GLY A 26 12.54 -0.08 4.53
CA GLY A 26 11.16 -0.36 4.15
C GLY A 26 11.06 -1.01 2.76
N GLY A 27 10.57 -2.25 2.72
CA GLY A 27 10.38 -3.05 1.50
C GLY A 27 9.01 -2.88 0.87
N GLY A 28 8.31 -1.76 1.13
CA GLY A 28 7.08 -1.37 0.44
C GLY A 28 7.31 -1.05 -1.04
N PRO A 29 6.27 -0.69 -1.82
CA PRO A 29 6.42 -0.42 -3.25
C PRO A 29 7.48 0.64 -3.58
N ALA A 30 7.54 1.71 -2.78
CA ALA A 30 8.54 2.78 -2.92
C ALA A 30 9.97 2.27 -2.68
N GLY A 31 10.24 1.63 -1.55
CA GLY A 31 11.58 1.15 -1.22
C GLY A 31 12.04 -0.01 -2.09
N PHE A 32 11.14 -0.92 -2.48
CA PHE A 32 11.43 -1.94 -3.49
C PHE A 32 11.85 -1.31 -4.82
N ALA A 33 11.07 -0.35 -5.34
CA ALA A 33 11.39 0.33 -6.59
C ALA A 33 12.71 1.12 -6.50
N ALA A 34 12.94 1.83 -5.40
CA ALA A 34 14.19 2.56 -5.15
C ALA A 34 15.40 1.62 -5.11
N ALA A 35 15.29 0.48 -4.41
CA ALA A 35 16.39 -0.48 -4.30
C ALA A 35 16.74 -1.11 -5.65
N VAL A 36 15.73 -1.52 -6.43
CA VAL A 36 15.94 -2.07 -7.78
C VAL A 36 16.51 -1.02 -8.73
N ALA A 37 15.99 0.21 -8.70
CA ALA A 37 16.48 1.30 -9.53
C ALA A 37 17.95 1.65 -9.20
N ALA A 38 18.28 1.89 -7.93
CA ALA A 38 19.65 2.18 -7.49
C ALA A 38 20.62 1.06 -7.88
N ARG A 39 20.18 -0.20 -7.78
CA ARG A 39 21.00 -1.35 -8.16
C ARG A 39 21.25 -1.42 -9.68
N ARG A 40 20.24 -1.10 -10.49
CA ARG A 40 20.35 -1.01 -11.95
C ARG A 40 21.25 0.15 -12.40
N GLU A 41 21.35 1.22 -11.61
CA GLU A 41 22.30 2.33 -11.80
C GLU A 41 23.73 2.01 -11.30
N GLY A 42 23.98 0.79 -10.80
CA GLY A 42 25.31 0.31 -10.44
C GLY A 42 25.71 0.47 -8.97
N CYS A 43 24.84 1.03 -8.12
CA CYS A 43 25.09 1.11 -6.68
C CYS A 43 25.07 -0.28 -6.02
N SER A 44 25.87 -0.48 -4.99
CA SER A 44 25.63 -1.52 -3.99
C SER A 44 24.48 -1.10 -3.08
N VAL A 45 23.53 -2.00 -2.83
CA VAL A 45 22.28 -1.68 -2.13
C VAL A 45 22.02 -2.68 -1.02
N THR A 46 21.72 -2.20 0.19
CA THR A 46 21.10 -3.01 1.25
C THR A 46 19.65 -2.54 1.46
N LEU A 47 18.68 -3.43 1.22
CA LEU A 47 17.26 -3.19 1.50
C LEU A 47 16.84 -3.88 2.79
N VAL A 48 16.33 -3.11 3.74
CA VAL A 48 15.89 -3.58 5.07
C VAL A 48 14.37 -3.60 5.15
N GLU A 49 13.78 -4.70 5.60
CA GLU A 49 12.35 -4.85 5.78
C GLU A 49 12.05 -5.63 7.07
N ARG A 50 11.08 -5.14 7.86
CA ARG A 50 10.68 -5.73 9.15
C ARG A 50 9.92 -7.05 8.99
N TYR A 51 9.19 -7.21 7.88
CA TYR A 51 8.36 -8.38 7.60
C TYR A 51 9.13 -9.51 6.89
N PRO A 52 8.59 -10.75 6.89
CA PRO A 52 9.11 -11.87 6.09
C PRO A 52 8.86 -11.75 4.58
N TYR A 53 8.37 -10.61 4.09
CA TYR A 53 7.98 -10.43 2.69
C TYR A 53 8.16 -8.98 2.25
N LEU A 54 8.32 -8.79 0.95
CA LEU A 54 8.31 -7.49 0.28
C LEU A 54 6.90 -7.09 -0.14
N GLY A 55 6.70 -5.80 -0.35
CA GLY A 55 5.50 -5.19 -0.90
C GLY A 55 4.71 -4.30 0.05
N GLY A 56 5.04 -4.27 1.35
CA GLY A 56 4.37 -3.39 2.32
C GLY A 56 2.84 -3.48 2.20
N LEU A 57 2.18 -2.36 1.88
CA LEU A 57 0.73 -2.35 1.69
C LEU A 57 0.24 -3.13 0.46
N ALA A 58 1.03 -3.31 -0.59
CA ALA A 58 0.64 -4.11 -1.76
C ALA A 58 0.53 -5.61 -1.43
N SER A 59 1.27 -6.11 -0.44
CA SER A 59 1.29 -7.54 -0.08
C SER A 59 0.78 -7.79 1.34
N GLY A 60 1.40 -7.19 2.36
CA GLY A 60 1.02 -7.33 3.77
C GLY A 60 -0.23 -6.54 4.14
N GLY A 61 -0.38 -5.34 3.59
CA GLY A 61 -1.60 -4.55 3.74
C GLY A 61 -2.72 -4.95 2.77
N MET A 62 -2.42 -5.84 1.81
CA MET A 62 -3.31 -6.31 0.75
C MET A 62 -4.12 -5.19 0.07
N VAL A 63 -3.47 -4.11 -0.34
CA VAL A 63 -4.04 -3.10 -1.25
C VAL A 63 -3.89 -3.63 -2.67
N LEU A 64 -4.92 -4.33 -3.16
CA LEU A 64 -4.84 -5.23 -4.32
C LEU A 64 -5.23 -4.61 -5.66
N VAL A 65 -5.30 -3.28 -5.71
CA VAL A 65 -5.49 -2.52 -6.94
C VAL A 65 -4.43 -1.43 -7.00
N LEU A 66 -3.66 -1.42 -8.08
CA LEU A 66 -2.80 -0.31 -8.47
C LEU A 66 -3.65 0.64 -9.32
N ASP A 67 -4.01 1.79 -8.77
CA ASP A 67 -4.84 2.81 -9.39
C ASP A 67 -4.09 4.15 -9.56
N ASP A 68 -4.78 5.17 -10.07
CA ASP A 68 -4.25 6.53 -10.29
C ASP A 68 -2.98 6.58 -11.17
N MET A 69 -2.83 5.59 -12.07
CA MET A 69 -1.68 5.41 -12.97
C MET A 69 -1.88 6.04 -14.36
N HIS A 70 -2.88 6.92 -14.53
CA HIS A 70 -3.26 7.47 -15.83
C HIS A 70 -3.48 8.98 -15.77
N ASN A 71 -3.36 9.68 -16.90
CA ASN A 71 -3.81 11.06 -17.08
C ASN A 71 -4.53 11.20 -18.43
N GLY A 72 -5.86 11.15 -18.41
CA GLY A 72 -6.62 10.92 -19.64
C GLY A 72 -6.21 9.57 -20.24
N ASP A 73 -5.73 9.58 -21.48
CA ASP A 73 -5.31 8.38 -22.20
C ASP A 73 -3.83 7.99 -21.93
N GLU A 74 -3.06 8.88 -21.30
CA GLU A 74 -1.65 8.62 -20.95
C GLU A 74 -1.56 7.67 -19.76
N THR A 75 -0.67 6.67 -19.82
CA THR A 75 -0.25 5.90 -18.64
C THR A 75 0.93 6.61 -17.99
N THR A 76 0.73 7.20 -16.81
CA THR A 76 1.73 8.06 -16.16
C THR A 76 2.74 7.28 -15.31
N VAL A 77 2.35 6.11 -14.80
CA VAL A 77 3.23 5.27 -13.98
C VAL A 77 3.68 4.06 -14.81
N THR A 78 4.99 4.00 -15.10
CA THR A 78 5.60 2.96 -15.94
C THR A 78 6.79 2.29 -15.23
N GLY A 79 7.82 1.86 -15.97
CA GLY A 79 9.06 1.30 -15.42
C GLY A 79 8.82 0.04 -14.58
N ILE A 80 9.43 0.01 -13.39
CA ILE A 80 9.38 -1.13 -12.47
C ILE A 80 7.94 -1.53 -12.12
N CYS A 81 7.02 -0.55 -12.01
CA CYS A 81 5.61 -0.85 -11.73
C CYS A 81 4.96 -1.66 -12.85
N MET A 82 5.18 -1.27 -14.11
CA MET A 82 4.67 -2.03 -15.27
C MET A 82 5.36 -3.38 -15.42
N GLU A 83 6.67 -3.47 -15.12
CA GLU A 83 7.39 -4.75 -15.08
C GLU A 83 6.76 -5.72 -14.06
N MET A 84 6.40 -5.24 -12.86
CA MET A 84 5.67 -6.03 -11.86
C MET A 84 4.31 -6.50 -12.39
N ILE A 85 3.51 -5.61 -12.96
CA ILE A 85 2.19 -5.92 -13.53
C ILE A 85 2.30 -7.00 -14.60
N GLU A 86 3.21 -6.84 -15.55
CA GLU A 86 3.39 -7.77 -16.67
C GLU A 86 3.89 -9.13 -16.21
N ARG A 87 4.84 -9.18 -15.26
CA ARG A 87 5.32 -10.44 -14.69
C ARG A 87 4.23 -11.17 -13.92
N MET A 88 3.46 -10.48 -13.08
CA MET A 88 2.32 -11.09 -12.38
C MET A 88 1.23 -11.55 -13.36
N ALA A 89 0.96 -10.79 -14.42
CA ALA A 89 -0.03 -11.15 -15.42
C ALA A 89 0.36 -12.42 -16.20
N LYS A 90 1.66 -12.59 -16.52
CA LYS A 90 2.19 -13.84 -17.11
C LYS A 90 1.97 -15.07 -16.22
N LEU A 91 1.81 -14.88 -14.91
CA LEU A 91 1.50 -15.92 -13.94
C LEU A 91 -0.01 -16.11 -13.70
N GLY A 92 -0.86 -15.31 -14.35
CA GLY A 92 -2.31 -15.28 -14.07
C GLY A 92 -2.67 -14.63 -12.73
N LEU A 93 -1.75 -13.86 -12.13
CA LEU A 93 -1.89 -13.25 -10.81
C LEU A 93 -2.07 -11.73 -10.88
N CYS A 94 -2.32 -11.19 -12.07
CA CYS A 94 -2.67 -9.79 -12.28
C CYS A 94 -3.56 -9.63 -13.51
N VAL A 95 -4.55 -8.73 -13.41
CA VAL A 95 -5.54 -8.42 -14.44
C VAL A 95 -5.60 -6.91 -14.61
N PHE A 96 -5.47 -6.45 -15.86
CA PHE A 96 -5.55 -5.03 -16.23
C PHE A 96 -6.20 -4.90 -17.63
N PRO A 97 -6.87 -3.78 -17.93
CA PRO A 97 -7.60 -3.62 -19.18
C PRO A 97 -6.63 -3.35 -20.36
N PRO A 98 -6.86 -3.97 -21.53
CA PRO A 98 -6.07 -3.67 -22.73
C PRO A 98 -6.40 -2.25 -23.25
N PRO A 99 -5.48 -1.59 -23.97
CA PRO A 99 -5.63 -0.20 -24.40
C PRO A 99 -6.95 0.12 -25.10
N GLU A 100 -7.44 -0.76 -25.98
CA GLU A 100 -8.69 -0.59 -26.74
C GLU A 100 -9.96 -0.62 -25.87
N GLU A 101 -9.85 -1.12 -24.64
CA GLU A 101 -10.93 -1.14 -23.65
C GLU A 101 -10.79 -0.03 -22.60
N ARG A 102 -9.76 0.82 -22.67
CA ARG A 102 -9.56 1.97 -21.76
C ARG A 102 -10.35 3.19 -22.23
N ARG A 103 -11.68 3.09 -22.14
CA ARG A 103 -12.60 4.15 -22.56
C ARG A 103 -13.88 4.14 -21.74
N GLN A 104 -14.67 5.20 -21.89
CA GLN A 104 -16.01 5.25 -21.32
C GLN A 104 -16.96 4.34 -22.11
N SER A 105 -17.55 3.35 -21.45
CA SER A 105 -18.60 2.50 -22.00
C SER A 105 -19.38 1.82 -20.89
N ALA A 106 -20.71 1.74 -21.03
CA ALA A 106 -21.56 1.00 -20.10
C ALA A 106 -21.28 -0.51 -20.13
N GLU A 107 -20.98 -1.06 -21.30
CA GLU A 107 -20.59 -2.46 -21.48
C GLU A 107 -19.26 -2.74 -20.77
N LEU A 108 -18.24 -1.91 -21.02
CA LEU A 108 -16.92 -2.08 -20.39
C LEU A 108 -16.99 -1.84 -18.88
N SER A 109 -17.85 -0.93 -18.41
CA SER A 109 -18.10 -0.76 -16.98
C SER A 109 -18.65 -2.03 -16.33
N ARG A 110 -19.54 -2.78 -17.01
CA ARG A 110 -20.01 -4.09 -16.52
C ARG A 110 -18.88 -5.11 -16.45
N LYS A 111 -17.99 -5.13 -17.44
CA LYS A 111 -16.84 -6.05 -17.50
C LYS A 111 -15.76 -5.74 -16.45
N TRP A 112 -15.43 -4.45 -16.28
CA TRP A 112 -14.20 -4.03 -15.60
C TRP A 112 -14.41 -3.39 -14.24
N ALA A 113 -15.56 -2.80 -13.92
CA ALA A 113 -15.70 -2.01 -12.70
C ALA A 113 -15.44 -2.81 -11.42
N ARG A 114 -15.79 -4.10 -11.39
CA ARG A 114 -15.50 -4.98 -10.25
C ARG A 114 -14.04 -5.37 -10.10
N TRP A 115 -13.19 -5.10 -11.09
CA TRP A 115 -11.74 -5.19 -10.93
C TRP A 115 -11.13 -3.93 -10.33
N GLY A 116 -11.90 -2.85 -10.16
CA GLY A 116 -11.38 -1.57 -9.66
C GLY A 116 -10.55 -0.80 -10.68
N VAL A 117 -10.60 -1.17 -11.97
CA VAL A 117 -9.76 -0.57 -13.03
C VAL A 117 -10.49 0.55 -13.80
N PHE A 118 -10.99 1.53 -13.06
CA PHE A 118 -11.72 2.68 -13.61
C PHE A 118 -11.27 3.98 -12.95
N ASP A 119 -11.54 5.12 -13.58
CA ASP A 119 -11.21 6.42 -13.01
C ASP A 119 -12.15 6.77 -11.84
N PHE A 120 -11.70 6.53 -10.61
CA PHE A 120 -12.43 6.85 -9.39
C PHE A 120 -12.65 8.37 -9.20
N ARG A 121 -11.89 9.22 -9.89
CA ARG A 121 -12.00 10.69 -9.84
C ARG A 121 -12.92 11.23 -10.93
N ALA A 122 -13.37 10.39 -11.87
CA ALA A 122 -14.24 10.83 -12.95
C ALA A 122 -15.57 11.38 -12.44
N ARG A 123 -15.94 12.56 -12.93
CA ARG A 123 -17.23 13.22 -12.64
C ARG A 123 -18.37 12.69 -13.51
N VAL A 124 -18.04 11.94 -14.56
CA VAL A 124 -19.00 11.31 -15.47
C VAL A 124 -19.26 9.86 -15.06
N LYS A 125 -20.49 9.37 -15.27
CA LYS A 125 -20.86 7.97 -15.01
C LYS A 125 -21.48 7.33 -16.28
N PRO A 126 -21.14 6.07 -16.62
CA PRO A 126 -20.11 5.24 -15.98
C PRO A 126 -18.72 5.88 -16.10
N ALA A 127 -17.88 5.66 -15.09
CA ALA A 127 -16.50 6.13 -15.14
C ALA A 127 -15.75 5.43 -16.29
N PRO A 128 -14.81 6.11 -16.97
CA PRO A 128 -13.98 5.47 -17.98
C PRO A 128 -13.13 4.36 -17.35
N ILE A 129 -12.93 3.29 -18.11
CA ILE A 129 -11.94 2.26 -17.81
C ILE A 129 -10.57 2.84 -18.16
N VAL A 130 -9.57 2.60 -17.31
CA VAL A 130 -8.26 3.26 -17.38
C VAL A 130 -7.15 2.26 -17.10
N MET A 131 -5.90 2.67 -17.30
CA MET A 131 -4.77 1.86 -16.87
C MET A 131 -4.74 1.81 -15.34
N ALA A 132 -5.03 0.63 -14.82
CA ALA A 132 -4.97 0.23 -13.42
C ALA A 132 -4.89 -1.30 -13.41
N ALA A 133 -4.46 -1.90 -12.30
CA ALA A 133 -4.24 -3.33 -12.25
C ALA A 133 -4.72 -3.94 -10.93
N ALA A 134 -5.55 -4.97 -11.03
CA ALA A 134 -5.95 -5.82 -9.91
C ALA A 134 -5.00 -7.01 -9.80
N PHE A 135 -4.49 -7.34 -8.62
CA PHE A 135 -3.47 -8.36 -8.48
C PHE A 135 -3.64 -9.22 -7.21
N ASP A 136 -2.96 -10.37 -7.18
CA ASP A 136 -2.90 -11.22 -6.00
C ASP A 136 -1.66 -10.86 -5.13
N PRO A 137 -1.81 -10.76 -3.79
CA PRO A 137 -0.72 -10.35 -2.92
C PRO A 137 0.46 -11.33 -2.90
N ASP A 138 0.25 -12.63 -3.09
CA ASP A 138 1.35 -13.61 -3.16
C ASP A 138 2.03 -13.57 -4.53
N GLY A 139 1.28 -13.23 -5.59
CA GLY A 139 1.84 -12.83 -6.88
C GLY A 139 2.85 -11.69 -6.75
N TRP A 140 2.51 -10.64 -6.00
CA TRP A 140 3.45 -9.54 -5.72
C TRP A 140 4.70 -10.03 -5.00
N LYS A 141 4.54 -10.78 -3.90
CA LYS A 141 5.67 -11.30 -3.11
C LYS A 141 6.63 -12.11 -3.98
N ARG A 142 6.08 -13.03 -4.80
CA ARG A 142 6.87 -13.86 -5.71
C ARG A 142 7.67 -13.01 -6.70
N VAL A 143 7.00 -12.14 -7.45
CA VAL A 143 7.66 -11.33 -8.50
C VAL A 143 8.68 -10.36 -7.88
N SER A 144 8.38 -9.78 -6.72
CA SER A 144 9.33 -8.90 -6.02
C SER A 144 10.59 -9.64 -5.55
N ASN A 145 10.47 -10.89 -5.09
CA ASN A 145 11.64 -11.71 -4.74
C ASN A 145 12.49 -12.02 -5.98
N GLU A 146 11.86 -12.44 -7.09
CA GLU A 146 12.54 -12.70 -8.36
C GLU A 146 13.32 -11.46 -8.83
N LEU A 147 12.70 -10.28 -8.80
CA LEU A 147 13.34 -9.02 -9.21
C LEU A 147 14.48 -8.57 -8.30
N ILE A 148 14.35 -8.75 -6.98
CA ILE A 148 15.42 -8.43 -6.04
C ILE A 148 16.63 -9.34 -6.25
N GLU A 149 16.39 -10.64 -6.47
CA GLU A 149 17.45 -11.61 -6.77
C GLU A 149 18.13 -11.31 -8.10
N GLU A 150 17.37 -11.06 -9.16
CA GLU A 150 17.88 -10.69 -10.49
C GLU A 150 18.72 -9.40 -10.46
N ALA A 151 18.27 -8.38 -9.73
CA ALA A 151 19.02 -7.14 -9.57
C ALA A 151 20.28 -7.34 -8.71
N GLY A 152 20.28 -8.32 -7.82
CA GLY A 152 21.36 -8.54 -6.85
C GLY A 152 21.35 -7.49 -5.74
N VAL A 153 20.17 -7.12 -5.24
CA VAL A 153 20.01 -6.26 -4.06
C VAL A 153 20.30 -7.06 -2.79
N GLY A 154 21.06 -6.49 -1.86
CA GLY A 154 21.31 -7.07 -0.53
C GLY A 154 20.06 -7.00 0.35
N LEU A 155 19.16 -7.97 0.21
CA LEU A 155 17.90 -7.99 0.96
C LEU A 155 18.08 -8.50 2.40
N ARG A 156 17.48 -7.80 3.36
CA ARG A 156 17.38 -8.17 4.78
C ARG A 156 15.94 -8.08 5.26
N LEU A 157 15.23 -9.20 5.20
CA LEU A 157 13.92 -9.37 5.84
C LEU A 157 14.08 -9.53 7.36
N HIS A 158 12.99 -9.46 8.13
CA HIS A 158 12.98 -9.61 9.60
C HIS A 158 13.88 -8.61 10.36
N SER A 159 14.07 -7.42 9.79
CA SER A 159 14.97 -6.39 10.33
C SER A 159 14.18 -5.14 10.68
N TRP A 160 13.94 -4.91 11.96
CA TRP A 160 13.12 -3.79 12.44
C TRP A 160 13.99 -2.56 12.62
N PHE A 161 13.72 -1.45 11.91
CA PHE A 161 14.43 -0.19 12.13
C PHE A 161 14.25 0.29 13.58
N SER A 162 15.36 0.61 14.25
CA SER A 162 15.36 1.02 15.67
C SER A 162 15.98 2.38 15.92
N LYS A 163 17.02 2.74 15.15
CA LYS A 163 17.78 3.98 15.35
C LYS A 163 18.52 4.35 14.08
N VAL A 164 18.66 5.65 13.84
CA VAL A 164 19.54 6.19 12.79
C VAL A 164 20.94 6.47 13.34
N ILE A 165 21.96 6.30 12.50
CA ILE A 165 23.35 6.64 12.80
C ILE A 165 23.63 7.98 12.15
N VAL A 166 23.93 8.99 12.95
CA VAL A 166 24.24 10.36 12.49
C VAL A 166 25.60 10.76 13.05
N ASP A 167 26.47 11.23 12.16
CA ASP A 167 27.76 11.84 12.49
C ASP A 167 27.91 13.16 11.74
N ASP A 168 28.36 14.22 12.43
CA ASP A 168 28.50 15.58 11.87
C ASP A 168 27.34 16.04 10.97
N ASN A 169 26.09 15.88 11.47
CA ASN A 169 24.86 16.23 10.75
C ASN A 169 24.64 15.46 9.42
N ARG A 170 25.32 14.33 9.23
CA ARG A 170 25.18 13.42 8.10
C ARG A 170 24.67 12.06 8.58
N VAL A 171 23.67 11.52 7.91
CA VAL A 171 23.22 10.14 8.14
C VAL A 171 24.27 9.18 7.55
N GLU A 172 24.78 8.25 8.35
CA GLU A 172 25.78 7.25 7.93
C GLU A 172 25.24 5.82 7.85
N GLY A 173 23.98 5.63 8.25
CA GLY A 173 23.35 4.32 8.26
C GLY A 173 22.23 4.20 9.28
N VAL A 174 21.83 2.96 9.54
CA VAL A 174 20.75 2.62 10.47
C VAL A 174 21.12 1.43 11.33
N ILE A 175 20.47 1.33 12.49
CA ILE A 175 20.50 0.17 13.37
C ILE A 175 19.14 -0.50 13.31
N CYS A 176 19.15 -1.81 13.11
CA CYS A 176 17.98 -2.66 13.18
C CYS A 176 18.05 -3.60 14.38
N ASP A 177 16.88 -3.84 14.97
CA ASP A 177 16.69 -4.91 15.93
C ASP A 177 16.23 -6.17 15.20
N THR A 178 16.92 -7.27 15.49
CA THR A 178 16.66 -8.59 14.93
C THR A 178 16.64 -9.61 16.05
N LYS A 179 16.20 -10.84 15.75
CA LYS A 179 16.33 -11.96 16.70
C LYS A 179 17.78 -12.29 17.06
N ALA A 180 18.77 -11.84 16.28
CA ALA A 180 20.19 -11.98 16.56
C ALA A 180 20.77 -10.81 17.38
N GLY A 181 19.93 -9.88 17.83
CA GLY A 181 20.33 -8.64 18.49
C GLY A 181 20.44 -7.45 17.54
N ARG A 182 21.03 -6.37 18.06
CA ARG A 182 21.18 -5.09 17.35
C ARG A 182 22.25 -5.18 16.27
N GLN A 183 21.93 -4.71 15.07
CA GLN A 183 22.80 -4.77 13.91
C GLN A 183 22.83 -3.43 13.18
N ALA A 184 24.03 -2.97 12.84
CA ALA A 184 24.23 -1.74 12.07
C ALA A 184 24.42 -2.05 10.58
N ILE A 185 23.77 -1.25 9.74
CA ILE A 185 23.90 -1.23 8.29
C ILE A 185 24.34 0.18 7.92
N LEU A 186 25.53 0.30 7.33
CA LEU A 186 26.10 1.60 7.00
C LEU A 186 25.96 1.87 5.50
N GLY A 187 25.82 3.14 5.14
CA GLY A 187 25.89 3.56 3.75
C GLY A 187 26.01 5.06 3.54
N ASP A 188 26.34 5.43 2.31
CA ASP A 188 26.58 6.82 1.92
C ASP A 188 25.27 7.60 1.75
N VAL A 189 24.21 6.90 1.34
CA VAL A 189 22.84 7.42 1.23
C VAL A 189 21.87 6.49 1.94
N VAL A 190 20.95 7.06 2.71
CA VAL A 190 19.83 6.32 3.32
C VAL A 190 18.51 6.83 2.74
N ILE A 191 17.72 5.91 2.18
CA ILE A 191 16.38 6.18 1.66
C ILE A 191 15.36 5.71 2.70
N ASP A 192 14.59 6.65 3.25
CA ASP A 192 13.47 6.35 4.13
C ASP A 192 12.23 5.99 3.30
N ALA A 193 11.93 4.69 3.24
CA ALA A 193 10.72 4.15 2.64
C ALA A 193 9.90 3.36 3.68
N SER A 194 10.01 3.74 4.96
CA SER A 194 9.36 3.06 6.09
C SER A 194 7.83 3.12 6.01
N GLY A 195 7.31 4.16 5.36
CA GLY A 195 5.89 4.48 5.28
C GLY A 195 5.43 5.49 6.33
N ASP A 196 6.23 5.68 7.39
CA ASP A 196 5.90 6.50 8.57
C ASP A 196 6.97 7.56 8.91
N LEU A 197 7.91 7.78 7.97
CA LEU A 197 9.03 8.70 8.08
C LEU A 197 9.95 8.38 9.28
N ASP A 198 10.08 7.10 9.64
CA ASP A 198 10.74 6.67 10.87
C ASP A 198 12.24 7.06 10.90
N VAL A 199 12.94 6.97 9.76
CA VAL A 199 14.37 7.27 9.70
C VAL A 199 14.60 8.77 9.76
N ALA A 200 13.90 9.54 8.92
CA ALA A 200 14.08 10.99 8.86
C ALA A 200 13.62 11.66 10.17
N ALA A 201 12.51 11.22 10.77
CA ALA A 201 12.09 11.70 12.08
C ALA A 201 13.14 11.37 13.16
N ALA A 202 13.69 10.15 13.16
CA ALA A 202 14.75 9.77 14.11
C ALA A 202 16.07 10.54 13.88
N ALA A 203 16.31 11.05 12.67
CA ALA A 203 17.45 11.89 12.34
C ALA A 203 17.26 13.35 12.76
N GLY A 204 16.07 13.72 13.25
CA GLY A 204 15.73 15.08 13.65
C GLY A 204 15.24 15.96 12.51
N ALA A 205 14.84 15.38 11.38
CA ALA A 205 14.19 16.14 10.31
C ALA A 205 12.85 16.72 10.81
N ALA A 206 12.49 17.90 10.30
CA ALA A 206 11.19 18.51 10.57
C ALA A 206 10.09 17.73 9.86
N PHE A 207 8.95 17.56 10.53
CA PHE A 207 7.78 16.91 9.96
C PHE A 207 6.50 17.44 10.59
N THR A 208 5.43 17.32 9.83
CA THR A 208 4.06 17.53 10.30
C THR A 208 3.38 16.19 10.55
N GLU A 209 2.81 16.01 11.74
CA GLU A 209 1.96 14.86 12.04
C GLU A 209 0.55 15.05 11.49
N GLY A 210 -0.03 13.96 10.98
CA GLY A 210 -1.39 13.91 10.47
C GLY A 210 -2.00 12.54 10.72
N GLY A 211 -3.32 12.52 10.81
CA GLY A 211 -4.09 11.29 10.94
C GLY A 211 -5.22 11.28 9.93
N TYR A 212 -5.41 10.13 9.29
CA TYR A 212 -6.54 9.92 8.39
C TYR A 212 -7.25 8.60 8.72
N ILE A 213 -7.63 7.84 7.70
CA ILE A 213 -8.26 6.54 7.90
C ILE A 213 -7.20 5.44 8.09
N VAL A 214 -7.49 4.49 8.98
CA VAL A 214 -6.84 3.18 9.04
C VAL A 214 -7.80 2.11 8.53
N THR A 215 -7.28 1.01 7.97
CA THR A 215 -8.12 -0.05 7.37
C THR A 215 -7.47 -1.40 7.49
N THR A 216 -8.28 -2.38 7.90
CA THR A 216 -7.90 -3.78 7.92
C THR A 216 -8.65 -4.49 6.79
N VAL A 217 -8.10 -4.50 5.58
CA VAL A 217 -8.76 -5.17 4.45
C VAL A 217 -8.72 -6.69 4.63
N PHE A 218 -9.53 -7.41 3.85
CA PHE A 218 -9.64 -8.86 3.95
C PHE A 218 -10.04 -9.48 2.61
N ARG A 219 -9.85 -10.80 2.48
CA ARG A 219 -10.31 -11.57 1.31
C ARG A 219 -11.36 -12.59 1.72
N LEU A 220 -12.35 -12.75 0.85
CA LEU A 220 -13.36 -13.79 0.97
C LEU A 220 -13.21 -14.80 -0.15
N GLY A 221 -13.24 -16.08 0.19
CA GLY A 221 -13.34 -17.19 -0.75
C GLY A 221 -14.77 -17.72 -0.80
N GLY A 222 -15.07 -18.58 -1.77
CA GLY A 222 -16.40 -19.20 -1.92
C GLY A 222 -17.48 -18.24 -2.39
N VAL A 223 -17.09 -17.14 -3.05
CA VAL A 223 -18.02 -16.14 -3.61
C VAL A 223 -18.33 -16.49 -5.06
N ASP A 224 -19.61 -16.61 -5.40
CA ASP A 224 -20.06 -16.63 -6.79
C ASP A 224 -20.16 -15.18 -7.28
N THR A 225 -19.11 -14.73 -7.96
CA THR A 225 -19.03 -13.35 -8.44
C THR A 225 -19.97 -13.07 -9.60
N GLU A 226 -20.38 -14.09 -10.34
CA GLU A 226 -21.32 -13.96 -11.46
C GLU A 226 -22.73 -13.69 -10.91
N GLU A 227 -23.21 -14.53 -9.99
CA GLU A 227 -24.50 -14.33 -9.31
C GLU A 227 -24.57 -12.95 -8.62
N ALA A 228 -23.48 -12.53 -7.97
CA ALA A 228 -23.42 -11.24 -7.29
C ALA A 228 -23.49 -10.03 -8.26
N GLU A 229 -22.93 -10.15 -9.45
CA GLU A 229 -23.02 -9.11 -10.48
C GLU A 229 -24.37 -9.13 -11.20
N GLU A 230 -24.91 -10.30 -11.52
CA GLU A 230 -26.26 -10.46 -12.05
C GLU A 230 -27.29 -9.83 -11.11
N PHE A 231 -27.19 -10.07 -9.81
CA PHE A 231 -28.05 -9.43 -8.81
C PHE A 231 -27.94 -7.91 -8.84
N ARG A 232 -26.73 -7.36 -8.90
CA ARG A 232 -26.50 -5.90 -8.97
C ARG A 232 -27.22 -5.26 -10.15
N PHE A 233 -27.18 -5.90 -11.32
CA PHE A 233 -27.75 -5.32 -12.55
C PHE A 233 -29.23 -5.68 -12.77
N GLY A 234 -29.66 -6.86 -12.32
CA GLY A 234 -31.06 -7.32 -12.41
C GLY A 234 -31.97 -6.73 -11.35
N HIS A 235 -31.44 -6.42 -10.16
CA HIS A 235 -32.20 -5.92 -9.01
C HIS A 235 -31.55 -4.66 -8.38
N PRO A 236 -31.38 -3.56 -9.14
CA PRO A 236 -30.56 -2.43 -8.72
C PRO A 236 -31.05 -1.71 -7.45
N GLU A 237 -32.36 -1.59 -7.24
CA GLU A 237 -32.93 -0.96 -6.05
C GLU A 237 -32.68 -1.79 -4.79
N GLU A 238 -32.84 -3.11 -4.89
CA GLU A 238 -32.57 -4.03 -3.80
C GLU A 238 -31.08 -4.11 -3.50
N TYR A 239 -30.23 -4.22 -4.53
CA TYR A 239 -28.79 -4.12 -4.40
C TYR A 239 -28.39 -2.84 -3.66
N ALA A 240 -28.91 -1.68 -4.05
CA ALA A 240 -28.58 -0.41 -3.40
C ALA A 240 -28.96 -0.39 -1.92
N ARG A 241 -30.09 -0.99 -1.54
CA ARG A 241 -30.52 -1.14 -0.14
C ARG A 241 -29.55 -2.01 0.66
N ILE A 242 -29.18 -3.17 0.12
CA ILE A 242 -28.29 -4.14 0.79
C ILE A 242 -26.86 -3.61 0.85
N ASP A 243 -26.35 -3.01 -0.23
CA ASP A 243 -25.03 -2.38 -0.31
C ASP A 243 -24.90 -1.23 0.69
N LYS A 244 -25.93 -0.40 0.85
CA LYS A 244 -25.98 0.65 1.88
C LYS A 244 -25.91 0.09 3.29
N GLN A 245 -26.59 -1.04 3.57
CA GLN A 245 -26.53 -1.70 4.87
C GLN A 245 -25.15 -2.30 5.13
N ALA A 246 -24.57 -3.02 4.15
CA ALA A 246 -23.22 -3.55 4.22
C ALA A 246 -22.21 -2.44 4.57
N ARG A 247 -22.25 -1.31 3.85
CA ARG A 247 -21.37 -0.16 4.10
C ARG A 247 -21.50 0.41 5.49
N ARG A 248 -22.70 0.43 6.06
CA ARG A 248 -22.94 0.91 7.43
C ARG A 248 -22.29 -0.02 8.45
N ILE A 249 -22.31 -1.33 8.23
CA ILE A 249 -21.70 -2.34 9.11
C ILE A 249 -20.17 -2.17 9.15
N ILE A 250 -19.54 -1.95 7.99
CA ILE A 250 -18.10 -1.76 7.88
C ILE A 250 -17.62 -0.33 8.16
N GLY A 251 -18.52 0.61 8.40
CA GLY A 251 -18.17 2.01 8.70
C GLY A 251 -17.68 2.81 7.50
N GLY A 252 -18.09 2.43 6.29
CA GLY A 252 -17.75 3.08 5.03
C GLY A 252 -16.72 2.33 4.17
N SER A 253 -16.91 2.46 2.86
CA SER A 253 -15.98 2.01 1.82
C SER A 253 -15.87 3.11 0.77
N TRP A 254 -14.90 2.99 -0.13
CA TRP A 254 -14.91 3.72 -1.41
C TRP A 254 -16.05 3.22 -2.30
N ASP A 255 -16.00 3.44 -3.61
CA ASP A 255 -17.07 3.08 -4.57
C ASP A 255 -17.59 1.64 -4.45
N PHE A 256 -16.76 0.68 -4.05
CA PHE A 256 -17.18 -0.70 -3.76
C PHE A 256 -16.59 -1.19 -2.44
N TRP A 257 -17.37 -1.97 -1.68
CA TRP A 257 -16.84 -2.66 -0.50
C TRP A 257 -16.18 -4.00 -0.85
N TRP A 258 -16.43 -4.54 -2.05
CA TRP A 258 -15.74 -5.71 -2.60
C TRP A 258 -15.40 -5.55 -4.09
N LEU A 259 -14.27 -6.12 -4.47
CA LEU A 259 -13.72 -6.16 -5.82
C LEU A 259 -13.22 -7.59 -6.12
N LYS A 260 -13.20 -7.97 -7.40
CA LYS A 260 -12.62 -9.22 -7.88
C LYS A 260 -11.11 -9.24 -7.66
N THR A 261 -10.58 -10.44 -7.51
CA THR A 261 -9.14 -10.70 -7.60
C THR A 261 -8.88 -11.61 -8.81
N PRO A 262 -7.61 -11.77 -9.24
CA PRO A 262 -7.28 -12.73 -10.30
C PRO A 262 -7.62 -14.19 -9.96
N LEU A 263 -7.86 -14.51 -8.68
CA LEU A 263 -8.22 -15.84 -8.22
C LEU A 263 -9.75 -16.06 -8.31
N PRO A 264 -10.22 -17.07 -9.06
CA PRO A 264 -11.65 -17.35 -9.19
C PRO A 264 -12.32 -17.60 -7.83
N GLY A 265 -13.48 -16.97 -7.63
CA GLY A 265 -14.26 -17.09 -6.39
C GLY A 265 -13.65 -16.41 -5.17
N VAL A 266 -12.57 -15.64 -5.36
CA VAL A 266 -11.93 -14.83 -4.31
C VAL A 266 -12.15 -13.35 -4.60
N VAL A 267 -12.71 -12.65 -3.62
CA VAL A 267 -12.91 -11.20 -3.66
C VAL A 267 -12.10 -10.50 -2.59
N TRP A 268 -11.62 -9.32 -2.91
CA TRP A 268 -10.95 -8.40 -1.99
C TRP A 268 -11.93 -7.37 -1.46
N CYS A 269 -11.93 -7.16 -0.15
CA CYS A 269 -12.76 -6.16 0.50
C CYS A 269 -11.91 -5.02 1.05
N ASN A 270 -11.95 -3.86 0.38
CA ASN A 270 -11.17 -2.67 0.76
C ASN A 270 -11.87 -1.86 1.88
N CYS A 271 -12.11 -2.51 3.01
CA CYS A 271 -12.78 -1.96 4.19
C CYS A 271 -12.60 -2.93 5.39
N PRO A 272 -12.88 -2.54 6.64
CA PRO A 272 -13.52 -1.32 7.14
C PRO A 272 -12.61 -0.08 7.13
N HIS A 273 -13.17 1.08 6.76
CA HIS A 273 -12.52 2.37 7.04
C HIS A 273 -12.80 2.79 8.48
N MET A 274 -11.74 3.16 9.19
CA MET A 274 -11.78 3.51 10.61
C MET A 274 -11.03 4.81 10.83
N THR A 275 -11.59 5.71 11.62
CA THR A 275 -11.04 7.05 11.92
C THR A 275 -10.81 7.21 13.41
N GLY A 276 -10.05 8.23 13.80
CA GLY A 276 -9.80 8.55 15.21
C GLY A 276 -8.78 7.64 15.88
N PHE A 277 -7.90 7.04 15.08
CA PHE A 277 -6.74 6.27 15.54
C PHE A 277 -5.47 7.04 15.21
N ASP A 278 -4.60 7.17 16.20
CA ASP A 278 -3.21 7.57 15.98
C ASP A 278 -2.39 6.34 15.56
N ALA A 279 -1.88 6.36 14.33
CA ALA A 279 -1.12 5.25 13.79
C ALA A 279 0.35 5.21 14.27
N LEU A 280 0.79 6.18 15.08
CA LEU A 280 2.05 6.12 15.82
C LEU A 280 1.88 5.46 17.20
N ALA A 281 0.65 5.41 17.74
CA ALA A 281 0.36 4.84 19.04
C ALA A 281 0.03 3.34 18.97
N VAL A 282 0.79 2.52 19.70
CA VAL A 282 0.65 1.05 19.72
C VAL A 282 -0.74 0.63 20.22
N GLU A 283 -1.26 1.32 21.23
CA GLU A 283 -2.57 1.08 21.80
C GLU A 283 -3.69 1.29 20.77
N ASP A 284 -3.57 2.33 19.95
CA ASP A 284 -4.55 2.66 18.91
C ASP A 284 -4.46 1.70 17.72
N LEU A 285 -3.26 1.34 17.26
CA LEU A 285 -3.07 0.30 16.26
C LEU A 285 -3.70 -1.04 16.73
N THR A 286 -3.45 -1.42 17.99
CA THR A 286 -4.03 -2.64 18.59
C THR A 286 -5.55 -2.56 18.64
N ARG A 287 -6.12 -1.44 19.07
CA ARG A 287 -7.58 -1.24 19.10
C ARG A 287 -8.18 -1.30 17.70
N ALA A 288 -7.54 -0.68 16.71
CA ALA A 288 -7.97 -0.68 15.32
C ALA A 288 -8.03 -2.10 14.75
N ASP A 289 -7.04 -2.95 15.03
CA ASP A 289 -7.05 -4.35 14.59
C ASP A 289 -8.24 -5.15 15.15
N PHE A 290 -8.52 -4.99 16.45
CA PHE A 290 -9.63 -5.68 17.10
C PHE A 290 -10.98 -5.17 16.60
N GLU A 291 -11.11 -3.86 16.42
CA GLU A 291 -12.32 -3.25 15.87
C GLU A 291 -12.56 -3.67 14.42
N GLY A 292 -11.53 -3.64 13.59
CA GLY A 292 -11.58 -4.07 12.20
C GLY A 292 -12.09 -5.50 12.07
N ARG A 293 -11.51 -6.43 12.83
CA ARG A 293 -11.92 -7.85 12.82
C ARG A 293 -13.37 -8.07 13.26
N LYS A 294 -13.88 -7.31 14.23
CA LYS A 294 -15.29 -7.37 14.64
C LYS A 294 -16.24 -6.90 13.53
N ARG A 295 -15.89 -5.81 12.85
CA ARG A 295 -16.68 -5.28 11.72
C ARG A 295 -16.65 -6.24 10.53
N ILE A 296 -15.50 -6.87 10.24
CA ILE A 296 -15.36 -7.90 9.19
C ILE A 296 -16.29 -9.08 9.47
N ALA A 297 -16.26 -9.64 10.68
CA ALA A 297 -17.14 -10.76 11.05
C ALA A 297 -18.63 -10.40 10.86
N SER A 298 -19.02 -9.21 11.31
CA SER A 298 -20.39 -8.70 11.17
C SER A 298 -20.80 -8.56 9.70
N LEU A 299 -19.90 -8.07 8.84
CA LEU A 299 -20.16 -7.96 7.40
C LEU A 299 -20.30 -9.33 6.74
N VAL A 300 -19.45 -10.30 7.10
CA VAL A 300 -19.50 -11.64 6.52
C VAL A 300 -20.82 -12.34 6.85
N ASP A 301 -21.26 -12.27 8.11
CA ASP A 301 -22.57 -12.82 8.53
C ASP A 301 -23.72 -12.16 7.77
N PHE A 302 -23.67 -10.83 7.64
CA PHE A 302 -24.66 -10.08 6.85
C PHE A 302 -24.63 -10.48 5.37
N ALA A 303 -23.45 -10.57 4.76
CA ALA A 303 -23.28 -10.88 3.35
C ALA A 303 -23.79 -12.28 3.01
N ARG A 304 -23.49 -13.29 3.84
CA ARG A 304 -24.01 -14.66 3.69
C ARG A 304 -25.54 -14.72 3.71
N ALA A 305 -26.16 -13.91 4.56
CA ALA A 305 -27.60 -13.91 4.73
C ALA A 305 -28.35 -13.08 3.67
N ASN A 306 -27.70 -12.06 3.07
CA ASN A 306 -28.40 -11.04 2.28
C ASN A 306 -27.87 -10.82 0.87
N VAL A 307 -26.64 -11.19 0.54
CA VAL A 307 -26.03 -10.87 -0.75
C VAL A 307 -26.00 -12.13 -1.62
N PRO A 308 -26.79 -12.20 -2.72
CA PRO A 308 -26.66 -13.26 -3.71
C PRO A 308 -25.21 -13.42 -4.18
N GLY A 309 -24.77 -14.66 -4.33
CA GLY A 309 -23.38 -15.02 -4.58
C GLY A 309 -22.49 -15.16 -3.34
N PHE A 310 -22.90 -14.65 -2.17
CA PHE A 310 -22.08 -14.69 -0.95
C PHE A 310 -22.51 -15.74 0.08
N ARG A 311 -23.57 -16.53 -0.20
CA ARG A 311 -24.13 -17.50 0.76
C ARG A 311 -23.11 -18.50 1.33
N ASN A 312 -22.11 -18.87 0.53
CA ASN A 312 -21.07 -19.85 0.88
C ASN A 312 -19.72 -19.20 1.15
N CYS A 313 -19.66 -17.86 1.23
CA CYS A 313 -18.38 -17.18 1.36
C CYS A 313 -17.72 -17.49 2.71
N TYR A 314 -16.41 -17.37 2.81
CA TYR A 314 -15.65 -17.50 4.06
C TYR A 314 -14.43 -16.59 4.04
N VAL A 315 -13.98 -16.15 5.21
CA VAL A 315 -12.74 -15.36 5.32
C VAL A 315 -11.55 -16.27 5.01
N ILE A 316 -10.82 -15.94 3.96
CA ILE A 316 -9.53 -16.59 3.65
C ILE A 316 -8.48 -16.02 4.59
N ASP A 317 -8.36 -14.70 4.59
CA ASP A 317 -7.43 -13.95 5.41
C ASP A 317 -7.93 -12.52 5.66
N VAL A 318 -7.33 -11.94 6.70
CA VAL A 318 -7.40 -10.53 7.04
C VAL A 318 -5.98 -10.01 6.96
N ALA A 319 -5.79 -8.80 6.43
CA ALA A 319 -4.46 -8.22 6.21
C ALA A 319 -3.63 -8.30 7.51
N PRO A 320 -2.43 -8.90 7.47
CA PRO A 320 -1.55 -8.94 8.63
C PRO A 320 -0.97 -7.58 8.99
N GLN A 321 -1.01 -6.61 8.07
CA GLN A 321 -0.59 -5.23 8.30
C GLN A 321 -1.79 -4.29 8.17
N LEU A 322 -1.95 -3.40 9.14
CA LEU A 322 -2.95 -2.34 9.08
C LEU A 322 -2.60 -1.34 7.96
N GLY A 323 -3.57 -0.99 7.12
CA GLY A 323 -3.42 0.05 6.12
C GLY A 323 -3.46 1.43 6.77
N VAL A 324 -2.30 1.99 7.06
CA VAL A 324 -2.13 3.37 7.52
C VAL A 324 -1.97 4.30 6.32
N ARG A 325 -2.64 5.46 6.34
CA ARG A 325 -2.63 6.42 5.21
C ARG A 325 -1.69 7.59 5.45
N GLN A 326 -1.53 7.98 6.70
CA GLN A 326 -0.81 9.17 7.10
C GLN A 326 -0.40 9.03 8.56
N THR A 327 0.86 9.36 8.83
CA THR A 327 1.43 9.56 10.16
C THR A 327 2.26 10.83 10.12
N ARG A 328 3.55 10.73 9.78
CA ARG A 328 4.46 11.86 9.64
C ARG A 328 4.65 12.19 8.16
N MET A 329 4.61 13.48 7.84
CA MET A 329 4.93 14.00 6.51
C MET A 329 6.12 14.93 6.62
N LEU A 330 7.13 14.70 5.79
CA LEU A 330 8.35 15.49 5.79
C LEU A 330 8.05 16.96 5.49
N ASP A 331 8.58 17.86 6.31
CA ASP A 331 8.63 19.28 5.99
C ASP A 331 9.91 19.53 5.19
N GLY A 332 9.87 19.18 3.90
CA GLY A 332 11.00 19.36 2.99
C GLY A 332 11.29 20.84 2.69
N GLU A 333 12.29 21.10 1.83
CA GLU A 333 12.55 22.45 1.30
C GLU A 333 11.32 23.03 0.57
N TYR A 334 10.45 22.15 0.07
CA TYR A 334 9.14 22.49 -0.45
C TYR A 334 8.08 21.49 0.04
N VAL A 335 6.92 21.99 0.43
CA VAL A 335 5.75 21.16 0.73
C VAL A 335 4.75 21.31 -0.40
N VAL A 336 4.45 20.20 -1.10
CA VAL A 336 3.44 20.20 -2.17
C VAL A 336 2.06 20.47 -1.56
N THR A 337 1.44 21.57 -1.98
CA THR A 337 0.18 22.05 -1.43
C THR A 337 -1.03 21.47 -2.17
N LYS A 338 -2.23 21.62 -1.59
CA LYS A 338 -3.48 21.26 -2.28
C LYS A 338 -3.69 22.16 -3.50
N GLU A 339 -3.33 23.43 -3.38
CA GLU A 339 -3.38 24.42 -4.44
C GLU A 339 -2.46 24.00 -5.61
N ASP A 340 -1.24 23.52 -5.33
CA ASP A 340 -0.34 22.99 -6.37
C ASP A 340 -0.96 21.83 -7.14
N VAL A 341 -1.64 20.92 -6.42
CA VAL A 341 -2.34 19.78 -7.03
C VAL A 341 -3.55 20.24 -7.86
N LEU A 342 -4.34 21.19 -7.34
CA LEU A 342 -5.54 21.70 -8.00
C LEU A 342 -5.19 22.50 -9.27
N GLU A 343 -4.15 23.32 -9.21
CA GLU A 343 -3.66 24.13 -10.33
C GLU A 343 -2.71 23.34 -11.26
N ARG A 344 -2.42 22.09 -10.91
CA ARG A 344 -1.53 21.18 -11.67
C ARG A 344 -0.16 21.83 -11.94
N VAL A 345 0.40 22.44 -10.89
CA VAL A 345 1.68 23.14 -10.97
C VAL A 345 2.77 22.18 -11.44
N HIS A 346 3.48 22.58 -12.49
CA HIS A 346 4.64 21.86 -12.98
C HIS A 346 5.91 22.47 -12.40
N PHE A 347 6.77 21.64 -11.83
CA PHE A 347 8.04 22.07 -11.25
C PHE A 347 9.20 21.72 -12.19
N HIS A 348 10.18 22.63 -12.33
CA HIS A 348 11.34 22.43 -13.21
C HIS A 348 12.23 21.25 -12.80
N ASP A 349 12.16 20.88 -11.52
CA ASP A 349 12.89 19.81 -10.84
C ASP A 349 11.97 18.64 -10.46
N THR A 350 10.93 18.38 -11.26
CA THR A 350 10.00 17.27 -11.00
C THR A 350 10.71 15.92 -11.08
N VAL A 351 10.51 15.07 -10.06
CA VAL A 351 11.06 13.72 -9.98
C VAL A 351 10.01 12.62 -9.80
N ALA A 352 8.79 12.98 -9.41
CA ALA A 352 7.66 12.04 -9.35
C ALA A 352 6.38 12.66 -9.92
N ARG A 353 5.55 11.81 -10.52
CA ARG A 353 4.27 12.19 -11.13
C ARG A 353 3.24 11.09 -10.83
N GLY A 354 2.08 11.48 -10.32
CA GLY A 354 0.91 10.61 -10.20
C GLY A 354 0.04 10.66 -11.45
N ARG A 355 -1.28 10.70 -11.29
CA ARG A 355 -2.22 10.99 -12.38
C ARG A 355 -1.98 12.39 -12.96
N ASP A 356 -2.32 13.44 -12.22
CA ASP A 356 -2.31 14.82 -12.71
C ASP A 356 -1.58 15.80 -11.78
N TYR A 357 -0.76 15.28 -10.87
CA TYR A 357 0.08 16.07 -9.96
C TYR A 357 1.55 15.68 -10.07
N TYR A 358 2.41 16.66 -9.79
CA TYR A 358 3.86 16.59 -9.95
C TYR A 358 4.54 16.90 -8.61
N THR A 359 5.62 16.19 -8.31
CA THR A 359 6.38 16.35 -7.05
C THR A 359 7.82 16.74 -7.38
N PRO A 360 8.29 17.90 -6.91
CA PRO A 360 9.66 18.34 -7.13
C PRO A 360 10.64 17.59 -6.22
N TYR A 361 11.91 17.53 -6.64
CA TYR A 361 12.98 16.90 -5.86
C TYR A 361 13.09 17.48 -4.44
N ARG A 362 12.95 18.80 -4.31
CA ARG A 362 12.99 19.52 -3.01
C ARG A 362 11.83 19.19 -2.05
N ALA A 363 10.86 18.36 -2.45
CA ALA A 363 9.81 17.85 -1.58
C ALA A 363 10.11 16.46 -1.01
N LEU A 364 11.24 15.85 -1.40
CA LEU A 364 11.69 14.53 -0.94
C LEU A 364 12.72 14.62 0.18
#